data_AF-A0A6G3RFS7-F1
#
_entry.id   AF-A0A6G3RFS7-F1
#
_cell.length_a   1.000
_cell.length_b   1.000
_cell.length_c   1.000
_cell.angle_alpha   90.00
_cell.angle_beta   90.00
_cell.angle_gamma   90.00
#
_symmetry.space_group_name_H-M   'P 1'
#
loop_
_entity.id
_entity.type
_entity.pdbx_description
1 polymer ?
#
loop_
_entity_poly.entity_id
_entity_poly.type
_entity_poly.pdbx_seq_one_letter_code
_entity_poly.pdbx_strand_id
1 'polypeptide(L)'
;MPWVVSARSARALRDQARRLSEAVTRDSAVAIRDVGWSLLRSRSLFDHRAVVIGSDRSELVAGIEALATDEAHPALTQSGESAAAQRGDMVWLFSGQGSQVVGMGAGLYERFPVFA
;
A
#
# COMPACT_ATOMS: atom_id res chain seq x y z
N MET A 1 1.50 6.52 -5.21
CA MET A 1 2.69 6.18 -4.39
C MET A 1 2.28 5.21 -3.30
N PRO A 2 2.98 4.07 -3.12
CA PRO A 2 2.65 3.10 -2.07
C PRO A 2 3.46 3.33 -0.79
N TRP A 3 2.79 3.30 0.36
CA TRP A 3 3.40 3.21 1.70
C TRP A 3 3.11 1.85 2.30
N VAL A 4 4.16 1.05 2.50
CA VAL A 4 4.06 -0.31 3.06
C VAL A 4 4.36 -0.25 4.55
N VAL A 5 3.44 -0.75 5.38
CA VAL A 5 3.64 -0.87 6.83
C VAL A 5 3.51 -2.34 7.20
N SER A 6 4.39 -2.82 8.08
CA SER A 6 4.28 -4.20 8.59
C SER A 6 4.66 -4.32 10.05
N ALA A 7 4.12 -5.33 10.72
CA ALA A 7 4.40 -5.62 12.12
C ALA A 7 4.19 -7.10 12.47
N ARG A 8 4.60 -7.50 13.67
CA ARG A 8 4.46 -8.87 14.19
C ARG A 8 3.07 -9.18 14.75
N SER A 9 2.18 -8.19 14.83
CA SER A 9 0.79 -8.37 15.25
C SER A 9 -0.08 -7.24 14.68
N ALA A 10 -1.40 -7.46 14.61
CA ALA A 10 -2.35 -6.44 14.19
C ALA A 10 -2.29 -5.17 15.06
N ARG A 11 -2.17 -5.33 16.39
CA ARG A 11 -1.97 -4.19 17.30
C ARG A 11 -0.69 -3.43 16.98
N ALA A 12 0.43 -4.13 16.81
CA ALA A 12 1.70 -3.49 16.50
C ALA A 12 1.67 -2.80 15.12
N LEU A 13 0.86 -3.29 14.17
CA LEU A 13 0.66 -2.66 12.88
C LEU A 13 -0.03 -1.29 13.03
N ARG A 14 -1.08 -1.22 13.84
CA ARG A 14 -1.77 0.04 14.18
C ARG A 14 -0.85 1.02 14.92
N ASP A 15 -0.03 0.51 15.83
CA ASP A 15 0.96 1.33 16.54
C ASP A 15 2.04 1.89 15.60
N GLN A 16 2.49 1.12 14.60
CA GLN A 16 3.39 1.61 13.55
C GLN A 16 2.74 2.68 12.68
N ALA A 17 1.46 2.49 12.33
CA ALA A 17 0.70 3.47 11.56
C ALA A 17 0.58 4.82 12.31
N ARG A 18 0.27 4.79 13.61
CA ARG A 18 0.23 6.00 14.45
C ARG A 18 1.56 6.75 14.46
N ARG A 19 2.67 6.03 14.69
CA ARG A 19 4.02 6.61 14.68
C ARG A 19 4.38 7.19 13.33
N LEU A 20 3.98 6.53 12.24
CA LEU A 20 4.20 7.04 10.90
C LEU A 20 3.40 8.32 10.65
N SER A 21 2.11 8.36 11.00
CA SER A 21 1.27 9.57 10.89
C SER A 21 1.91 10.73 11.66
N GLU A 22 2.29 10.52 12.93
CA GLU A 22 2.96 11.55 13.73
C GLU A 22 4.25 12.06 13.09
N ALA A 23 5.07 11.15 12.53
CA ALA A 23 6.34 11.51 11.90
C ALA A 23 6.14 12.34 10.63
N VAL A 24 5.22 11.93 9.76
CA VAL A 24 4.98 12.63 8.48
C VAL A 24 4.20 13.92 8.66
N THR A 25 3.38 14.04 9.70
CA THR A 25 2.66 15.28 10.03
C THR A 25 3.58 16.29 10.71
N ARG A 26 4.57 15.83 11.48
CA ARG A 26 5.58 16.71 12.12
C ARG A 26 6.47 17.42 11.10
N ASP A 27 6.83 16.75 10.02
CA ASP A 27 7.67 17.31 8.96
C ASP A 27 7.04 17.13 7.57
N SER A 28 6.39 18.19 7.12
CA SER A 28 5.75 18.23 5.80
C SER A 28 6.74 18.39 4.66
N ALA A 29 8.00 18.76 4.93
CA ALA A 29 9.04 18.95 3.91
C ALA A 29 9.58 17.61 3.37
N VAL A 30 9.44 16.53 4.13
CA VAL A 30 9.83 15.18 3.66
C VAL A 30 8.97 14.79 2.45
N ALA A 31 9.59 14.38 1.35
CA ALA A 31 8.84 13.95 0.17
C ALA A 31 8.12 12.62 0.43
N ILE A 32 6.85 12.51 0.04
CA ILE A 32 6.05 11.28 0.22
C ILE A 32 6.67 10.05 -0.46
N ARG A 33 7.44 10.27 -1.53
CA ARG A 33 8.18 9.22 -2.24
C ARG A 33 9.32 8.67 -1.37
N ASP A 34 10.02 9.52 -0.66
CA ASP A 34 11.18 9.12 0.15
C ASP A 34 10.72 8.36 1.40
N VAL A 35 9.56 8.72 1.95
CA VAL A 35 8.86 7.93 2.97
C VAL A 35 8.56 6.53 2.45
N GLY A 36 7.89 6.42 1.30
CA GLY A 36 7.53 5.13 0.71
C GLY A 36 8.75 4.25 0.40
N TRP A 37 9.81 4.85 -0.15
CA TRP A 37 11.08 4.17 -0.42
C TRP A 37 11.72 3.64 0.87
N SER A 38 11.78 4.48 1.92
CA SER A 38 12.36 4.12 3.21
C SER A 38 11.59 2.98 3.85
N LEU A 39 10.26 3.04 3.85
CA LEU A 39 9.39 1.99 4.38
C LEU A 39 9.64 0.62 3.75
N LEU A 40 9.96 0.58 2.45
CA LEU A 40 10.20 -0.68 1.75
C LEU A 40 11.67 -1.16 1.83
N ARG A 41 12.64 -0.23 1.83
CA ARG A 41 14.06 -0.56 1.66
C ARG A 41 14.87 -0.60 2.96
N SER A 42 14.45 0.11 4.00
CA SER A 42 15.20 0.20 5.26
C SER A 42 14.53 -0.49 6.44
N ARG A 43 13.29 -0.97 6.28
CA ARG A 43 12.54 -1.65 7.35
C ARG A 43 12.41 -3.14 7.07
N SER A 44 12.47 -3.94 8.13
CA SER A 44 12.11 -5.36 8.07
C SER A 44 10.63 -5.53 7.72
N LEU A 45 10.32 -6.54 6.92
CA LEU A 45 8.95 -6.91 6.58
C LEU A 45 8.47 -8.06 7.48
N PHE A 46 7.30 -7.91 8.07
CA PHE A 46 6.63 -8.90 8.92
C PHE A 46 5.30 -9.34 8.31
N ASP A 47 4.61 -10.31 8.92
CA ASP A 47 3.46 -10.98 8.29
C ASP A 47 2.16 -10.18 8.35
N HIS A 48 1.96 -9.32 9.36
CA HIS A 48 0.84 -8.38 9.35
C HIS A 48 1.24 -7.18 8.52
N ARG A 49 0.56 -6.96 7.38
CA ARG A 49 0.93 -5.94 6.40
C ARG A 49 -0.27 -5.07 6.04
N ALA A 50 0.03 -3.81 5.77
CA ALA A 50 -0.88 -2.88 5.14
C ALA A 50 -0.14 -2.08 4.07
N VAL A 51 -0.86 -1.69 3.03
CA VAL A 51 -0.39 -0.80 1.98
C VAL A 51 -1.39 0.33 1.83
N VAL A 52 -0.91 1.57 1.91
CA VAL A 52 -1.68 2.75 1.54
C VAL A 52 -1.21 3.24 0.18
N ILE A 53 -2.11 3.40 -0.78
CA ILE A 53 -1.80 3.85 -2.14
C ILE A 53 -2.51 5.18 -2.38
N GLY A 54 -1.74 6.26 -2.56
CA GLY A 54 -2.30 7.58 -2.86
C GLY A 54 -1.45 8.41 -3.82
N SER A 55 -2.06 9.41 -4.45
CA SER A 55 -1.41 10.37 -5.36
C SER A 55 -0.75 11.53 -4.63
N ASP A 56 -1.23 11.87 -3.44
CA ASP A 56 -0.75 13.01 -2.66
C ASP A 56 -0.61 12.69 -1.18
N ARG A 57 -0.09 13.67 -0.44
CA ARG A 57 0.18 13.55 1.00
C ARG A 57 -1.09 13.42 1.83
N SER A 58 -2.15 14.17 1.51
CA SER A 58 -3.40 14.11 2.27
C SER A 58 -4.04 12.73 2.21
N GLU A 59 -4.09 12.13 1.02
CA GLU A 59 -4.66 10.79 0.82
C GLU A 59 -3.84 9.72 1.56
N LEU A 60 -2.51 9.82 1.50
CA LEU A 60 -1.60 8.89 2.20
C LEU A 60 -1.72 9.01 3.72
N VAL A 61 -1.81 10.23 4.26
CA VAL A 61 -1.97 10.46 5.70
C VAL A 61 -3.33 9.94 6.17
N ALA A 62 -4.42 10.25 5.45
CA ALA A 62 -5.76 9.75 5.78
C ALA A 62 -5.82 8.22 5.81
N GLY A 63 -5.20 7.54 4.83
CA GLY A 63 -5.13 6.07 4.82
C GLY A 63 -4.30 5.48 5.97
N ILE A 64 -3.22 6.15 6.40
CA ILE A 64 -2.44 5.72 7.56
C ILE A 64 -3.17 5.99 8.88
N GLU A 65 -3.92 7.09 8.98
CA GLU A 65 -4.76 7.38 10.14
C GLU A 65 -5.88 6.35 10.28
N ALA A 66 -6.56 6.01 9.19
CA ALA A 66 -7.54 4.93 9.16
C ALA A 66 -6.93 3.58 9.59
N LEU A 67 -5.71 3.27 9.14
CA LEU A 67 -4.98 2.09 9.61
C LEU A 67 -4.69 2.16 11.12
N ALA A 68 -4.40 3.34 11.67
CA ALA A 68 -4.12 3.51 13.10
C ALA A 68 -5.37 3.35 13.98
N THR A 69 -6.56 3.68 13.44
CA THR A 69 -7.86 3.57 14.11
C THR A 69 -8.61 2.26 13.82
N ASP A 70 -8.04 1.39 12.97
CA ASP A 70 -8.70 0.15 12.51
C ASP A 70 -9.95 0.40 11.65
N GLU A 71 -9.97 1.51 10.93
CA GLU A 71 -11.06 1.91 10.04
C GLU A 71 -10.74 1.58 8.56
N ALA A 72 -11.79 1.38 7.78
CA ALA A 72 -11.67 1.17 6.34
C ALA A 72 -11.41 2.48 5.61
N HIS A 73 -10.56 2.47 4.59
CA HIS A 73 -10.30 3.62 3.73
C HIS A 73 -10.04 3.16 2.29
N PRO A 74 -10.52 3.87 1.25
CA PRO A 74 -10.35 3.46 -0.16
C PRO A 74 -8.89 3.26 -0.58
N ALA A 75 -7.98 4.07 -0.03
CA ALA A 75 -6.54 3.96 -0.29
C ALA A 75 -5.84 2.85 0.52
N LEU A 76 -6.51 2.24 1.51
CA LEU A 76 -5.91 1.29 2.45
C LEU A 76 -6.25 -0.15 2.07
N THR A 77 -5.23 -0.98 1.90
CA THR A 77 -5.36 -2.43 1.75
C THR A 77 -4.59 -3.13 2.86
N GLN A 78 -5.23 -4.08 3.54
CA GLN A 78 -4.61 -4.89 4.60
C GLN A 78 -4.54 -6.35 4.18
N SER A 79 -3.51 -7.05 4.63
CA SER A 79 -3.49 -8.52 4.56
C SER A 79 -4.57 -9.08 5.48
N GLY A 80 -5.48 -9.92 4.96
CA GLY A 80 -6.45 -10.65 5.79
C GLY A 80 -5.75 -11.58 6.79
N GLU A 81 -6.44 -11.93 7.88
CA GLU A 81 -5.89 -12.74 8.98
C GLU A 81 -5.28 -14.07 8.50
N SER A 82 -5.87 -14.70 7.48
CA SER A 82 -5.39 -15.94 6.86
C SER A 82 -4.20 -15.77 5.91
N ALA A 83 -3.92 -14.55 5.44
CA ALA A 83 -2.85 -14.28 4.47
C ALA A 83 -1.45 -14.37 5.08
N ALA A 84 -1.33 -14.30 6.41
CA ALA A 84 -0.07 -14.53 7.12
C ALA A 84 0.37 -16.02 7.05
N ALA A 85 -0.56 -16.94 6.76
CA ALA A 85 -0.30 -18.36 6.96
C ALA A 85 0.41 -19.05 5.79
N GLN A 86 0.11 -18.76 4.51
CA GLN A 86 0.65 -19.55 3.38
C GLN A 86 0.76 -18.74 2.10
N ARG A 87 1.97 -18.64 1.52
CA ARG A 87 2.13 -18.32 0.09
C ARG A 87 1.81 -19.58 -0.70
N GLY A 88 0.61 -19.66 -1.24
CA GLY A 88 0.29 -20.69 -2.24
C GLY A 88 1.02 -20.43 -3.56
N ASP A 89 0.99 -21.42 -4.44
CA ASP A 89 1.50 -21.27 -5.80
C ASP A 89 0.71 -20.21 -6.56
N MET A 90 1.42 -19.38 -7.33
CA MET A 90 0.81 -18.33 -8.13
C MET A 90 0.33 -18.92 -9.46
N VAL A 91 -0.94 -18.66 -9.80
CA VAL A 91 -1.54 -19.01 -11.08
C VAL A 91 -1.96 -17.74 -11.81
N TRP A 92 -1.64 -17.66 -13.10
CA TRP A 92 -2.08 -16.58 -13.97
C TRP A 92 -3.40 -16.96 -14.64
N LEU A 93 -4.46 -16.18 -14.40
CA LEU A 93 -5.74 -16.32 -15.09
C LEU A 93 -5.85 -15.25 -16.17
N PHE A 94 -6.11 -15.67 -17.41
CA PHE A 94 -6.29 -14.79 -18.55
C PHE A 94 -7.79 -14.62 -18.81
N SER A 95 -8.27 -13.38 -18.85
CA SER A 95 -9.69 -13.12 -19.09
C SER A 95 -10.06 -13.46 -20.54
N GLY A 96 -11.29 -13.96 -20.71
CA GLY A 96 -11.90 -14.08 -22.03
C GLY A 96 -12.49 -12.75 -22.52
N GLN A 97 -13.33 -12.85 -23.54
CA GLN A 97 -14.10 -11.71 -24.04
C GLN A 97 -15.10 -11.19 -23.00
N GLY A 98 -15.24 -9.87 -22.90
CA GLY A 98 -16.24 -9.19 -22.06
C GLY A 98 -15.66 -8.36 -20.91
N SER A 99 -14.36 -8.49 -20.64
CA SER A 99 -13.65 -7.71 -19.61
C SER A 99 -13.07 -6.38 -20.12
N GLN A 100 -13.07 -6.18 -21.44
CA GLN A 100 -12.49 -5.01 -22.06
C GLN A 100 -13.30 -3.73 -21.79
N VAL A 101 -12.61 -2.64 -21.48
CA VAL A 101 -13.15 -1.28 -21.42
C VAL A 101 -12.43 -0.42 -22.46
N VAL A 102 -13.13 0.56 -23.04
CA VAL A 102 -12.53 1.52 -23.98
C VAL A 102 -11.31 2.20 -23.33
N GLY A 103 -10.15 2.14 -23.98
CA GLY A 103 -8.90 2.72 -23.46
C GLY A 103 -8.15 1.85 -22.45
N MET A 104 -8.58 0.61 -22.19
CA MET A 104 -7.85 -0.33 -21.33
C MET A 104 -6.39 -0.48 -21.78
N GLY A 105 -5.45 -0.35 -20.85
CA GLY A 105 -4.02 -0.47 -21.11
C GLY A 105 -3.34 0.77 -21.70
N ALA A 106 -4.06 1.74 -22.28
CA ALA A 106 -3.46 2.90 -22.94
C ALA A 106 -2.56 3.72 -21.98
N GLY A 107 -3.07 4.06 -20.79
CA GLY A 107 -2.28 4.79 -19.80
C GLY A 107 -1.11 3.98 -19.20
N LEU A 108 -1.12 2.65 -19.33
CA LEU A 108 0.03 1.82 -18.95
C LEU A 108 1.10 1.84 -20.05
N TYR A 109 0.69 1.69 -21.30
CA TYR A 109 1.54 1.78 -22.49
C TYR A 109 2.31 3.11 -22.53
N GLU A 110 1.63 4.22 -22.24
CA GLU A 110 2.24 5.56 -22.24
C GLU A 110 3.29 5.77 -21.13
N ARG A 111 3.16 5.09 -19.99
CA ARG A 111 3.95 5.38 -18.77
C ARG A 111 5.01 4.34 -18.45
N PHE A 112 4.82 3.10 -18.87
CA PHE A 112 5.63 1.97 -18.43
C PHE A 112 6.19 1.21 -19.62
N PRO A 113 7.50 1.32 -19.92
CA PRO A 113 8.13 0.67 -21.07
C PRO A 113 7.98 -0.86 -21.10
N VAL A 114 7.83 -1.50 -19.94
CA VAL A 114 7.62 -2.96 -19.83
C VAL A 114 6.24 -3.41 -20.34
N PHE A 115 5.32 -2.47 -20.59
CA PHE A 115 3.98 -2.74 -21.09
C PHE A 115 3.88 -2.60 -22.61
N ALA A 116 4.92 -2.07 -23.28
CA ALA A 116 4.99 -1.82 -24.71
C ALA A 116 5.87 -2.84 -25.46
#